data_AF-A0A7Y6XPZ0-F1
#
_entry.id   AF-A0A7Y6XPZ0-F1
#
_cell.length_a   1.000
_cell.length_b   1.000
_cell.length_c   1.000
_cell.angle_alpha   90.00
_cell.angle_beta   90.00
_cell.angle_gamma   90.00
#
_symmetry.space_group_name_H-M   'P 1'
#
loop_
_entity.id
_entity.type
_entity.pdbx_description
1 polymer ?
#
loop_
_entity_poly.entity_id
_entity_poly.type
_entity_poly.pdbx_seq_one_letter_code
_entity_poly.pdbx_strand_id
1 'polypeptide(L)'
;MYYFIIFFFINFVCLSQIQSEILLHDEKVEIIKGKVVSSKHLKIFIGSYEDRIETFSIPFTSKNQPKIISASIQNVTENKYTKLKKKDFTETNYIDGSTFMSDQKQINIKLPTNGFPYIFEVNYTTEVSDYILISHWSPVYYYKMPVKQASLEVILPHDFNVQIDYDKILNYELTKSQSQITHHWSISNIEPVKPEAFSPPLDEMIPLVRVIPGKFHYGIDGSAKDWSKFGSWLYNLNEDLERLTPSEKLKVDELTKGLNSPEDIIRALYYHLQDNTRYINVSFGIGGLKPYPAEYVCQNQFGDCKALTIYMKALLKYKGINSFYTPIYGGEKPEKVDPNVVTSQFNHVILTVPLDRDTLWLENTSSFLPMGYSGSFTQGRKALLVDEHKSRLIDIPDIKTNEVLTEAHYQLELDGSNKAEVLFENIFRGKEFENLSYFQKERRSSFDRYLLDKLPFLNSELISKEIKTDRSLPYIGVTGKIRANSIARSLGNEIMVAIPPIPLPPIEGLNKRTTSVRIDYPIAVNNSFELIIDPKYNLQAEVSNEVKSKFGSYSVNTEVNSDRLKVEVKLRLNKAEVPLAEYKEFFDFYEALKLAQSKTLIALSKQK
;
A
#
# COMPACT_ATOMS: atom_id res chain seq x y z
N MET A 1 0.75 70.62 -27.34
CA MET A 1 1.08 69.27 -27.87
C MET A 1 1.97 68.61 -26.86
N TYR A 2 1.43 67.64 -26.10
CA TYR A 2 2.06 66.47 -25.46
C TYR A 2 1.05 65.95 -24.44
N TYR A 3 0.29 64.93 -24.87
CA TYR A 3 -0.72 64.23 -24.08
C TYR A 3 -0.02 63.33 -23.05
N PHE A 4 -0.33 63.52 -21.77
CA PHE A 4 -0.02 62.54 -20.73
C PHE A 4 -1.11 61.48 -20.73
N ILE A 5 -0.80 60.32 -21.32
CA ILE A 5 -1.65 59.12 -21.27
C ILE A 5 -1.39 58.45 -19.92
N ILE A 6 -2.38 58.52 -19.03
CA ILE A 6 -2.41 57.77 -17.77
C ILE A 6 -2.80 56.34 -18.15
N PHE A 7 -1.83 55.43 -18.14
CA PHE A 7 -2.07 53.99 -18.21
C PHE A 7 -2.71 53.54 -16.90
N PHE A 8 -4.01 53.23 -16.94
CA PHE A 8 -4.66 52.43 -15.92
C PHE A 8 -4.01 51.04 -15.94
N PHE A 9 -3.21 50.72 -14.93
CA PHE A 9 -2.87 49.34 -14.62
C PHE A 9 -4.18 48.64 -14.23
N ILE A 10 -4.75 47.91 -15.18
CA ILE A 10 -5.71 46.86 -14.87
C ILE A 10 -4.92 45.86 -14.03
N ASN A 11 -5.21 45.83 -12.72
CA ASN A 11 -4.84 44.71 -11.88
C ASN A 11 -5.42 43.47 -12.55
N PHE A 12 -4.58 42.68 -13.20
CA PHE A 12 -4.85 41.27 -13.38
C PHE A 12 -4.99 40.72 -11.96
N VAL A 13 -6.23 40.66 -11.47
CA VAL A 13 -6.59 39.75 -10.39
C VAL A 13 -6.18 38.40 -10.93
N CYS A 14 -5.05 37.90 -10.44
CA CYS A 14 -4.71 36.49 -10.54
C CYS A 14 -5.98 35.78 -10.08
N LEU A 15 -6.70 35.13 -11.00
CA LEU A 15 -7.81 34.25 -10.65
C LEU A 15 -7.18 33.18 -9.76
N SER A 16 -7.17 33.42 -8.46
CA SER A 16 -6.88 32.41 -7.47
C SER A 16 -7.84 31.28 -7.80
N GLN A 17 -7.31 30.14 -8.25
CA GLN A 17 -8.12 28.96 -8.50
C GLN A 17 -8.96 28.73 -7.26
N ILE A 18 -10.29 28.79 -7.41
CA ILE A 18 -11.18 28.56 -6.29
C ILE A 18 -11.06 27.07 -6.00
N GLN A 19 -10.55 26.74 -4.82
CA GLN A 19 -10.35 25.36 -4.40
C GLN A 19 -11.71 24.65 -4.29
N SER A 20 -11.76 23.40 -4.75
CA SER A 20 -12.96 22.57 -4.55
C SER A 20 -13.09 22.15 -3.08
N GLU A 21 -14.32 22.06 -2.58
CA GLU A 21 -14.62 21.80 -1.17
C GLU A 21 -15.89 20.94 -1.04
N ILE A 22 -15.90 20.02 -0.06
CA ILE A 22 -17.13 19.33 0.36
C ILE A 22 -17.89 20.27 1.28
N LEU A 23 -18.98 20.86 0.77
CA LEU A 23 -19.83 21.78 1.53
C LEU A 23 -20.64 21.06 2.61
N LEU A 24 -21.06 19.82 2.33
CA LEU A 24 -21.86 19.01 3.24
C LEU A 24 -21.62 17.52 2.98
N HIS A 25 -21.35 16.75 4.04
CA HIS A 25 -21.31 15.28 4.03
C HIS A 25 -22.10 14.75 5.23
N ASP A 26 -23.38 14.48 5.02
CA ASP A 26 -24.27 13.96 6.05
C ASP A 26 -24.65 12.52 5.76
N GLU A 27 -24.63 11.68 6.80
CA GLU A 27 -25.11 10.31 6.73
C GLU A 27 -26.05 10.00 7.89
N LYS A 28 -27.20 9.40 7.58
CA LYS A 28 -28.15 8.88 8.55
C LYS A 28 -28.24 7.37 8.40
N VAL A 29 -28.01 6.64 9.48
CA VAL A 29 -28.05 5.17 9.53
C VAL A 29 -29.11 4.72 10.52
N GLU A 30 -29.99 3.82 10.09
CA GLU A 30 -31.10 3.31 10.90
C GLU A 30 -31.21 1.79 10.77
N ILE A 31 -31.61 1.12 11.85
CA ILE A 31 -32.00 -0.30 11.78
C ILE A 31 -33.51 -0.41 11.56
N ILE A 32 -33.91 -0.79 10.35
CA ILE A 32 -35.31 -0.92 9.95
C ILE A 32 -35.59 -2.38 9.58
N LYS A 33 -36.46 -3.04 10.35
CA LYS A 33 -36.84 -4.46 10.15
C LYS A 33 -35.61 -5.40 10.05
N GLY A 34 -34.62 -5.16 10.90
CA GLY A 34 -33.39 -5.96 10.97
C GLY A 34 -32.34 -5.62 9.90
N LYS A 35 -32.60 -4.65 9.03
CA LYS A 35 -31.67 -4.20 7.98
C LYS A 35 -31.05 -2.86 8.34
N VAL A 36 -29.81 -2.66 7.95
CA VAL A 36 -29.15 -1.35 8.03
C VAL A 36 -29.55 -0.54 6.81
N VAL A 37 -30.20 0.60 7.04
CA VAL A 37 -30.57 1.57 6.01
C VAL A 37 -29.72 2.82 6.20
N SER A 38 -28.89 3.15 5.21
CA SER A 38 -28.06 4.35 5.21
C SER A 38 -28.59 5.34 4.17
N SER A 39 -28.81 6.58 4.58
CA SER A 39 -29.18 7.72 3.74
C SER A 39 -28.03 8.72 3.74
N LYS A 40 -27.47 9.03 2.56
CA LYS A 40 -26.33 9.93 2.42
C LYS A 40 -26.73 11.18 1.62
N HIS A 41 -26.35 12.34 2.13
CA HIS A 41 -26.48 13.65 1.48
C HIS A 41 -25.10 14.27 1.32
N LEU A 42 -24.69 14.45 0.06
CA LEU A 42 -23.40 15.01 -0.27
C LEU A 42 -23.57 16.25 -1.15
N LYS A 43 -22.89 17.34 -0.78
CA LYS A 43 -22.83 18.59 -1.55
C LYS A 43 -21.38 18.98 -1.74
N ILE A 44 -20.94 19.04 -3.00
CA ILE A 44 -19.55 19.31 -3.38
C ILE A 44 -19.52 20.57 -4.24
N PHE A 45 -18.74 21.55 -3.82
CA PHE A 45 -18.37 22.69 -4.64
C PHE A 45 -17.15 22.34 -5.47
N ILE A 46 -17.26 22.49 -6.79
CA ILE A 46 -16.18 22.22 -7.74
C ILE A 46 -15.77 23.56 -8.37
N GLY A 47 -14.59 24.04 -7.95
CA GLY A 47 -14.17 25.41 -8.19
C GLY A 47 -13.29 25.63 -9.43
N SER A 48 -12.56 24.59 -9.86
CA SER A 48 -11.55 24.70 -10.92
C SER A 48 -11.48 23.44 -11.80
N TYR A 49 -10.79 23.55 -12.93
CA TYR A 49 -10.54 22.42 -13.83
C TYR A 49 -9.52 21.43 -13.23
N GLU A 50 -8.56 21.93 -12.45
CA GLU A 50 -7.50 21.16 -11.81
C GLU A 50 -8.06 20.23 -10.72
N ASP A 51 -9.08 20.69 -9.99
CA ASP A 51 -9.75 19.93 -8.92
C ASP A 51 -11.00 19.18 -9.41
N ARG A 52 -11.23 19.12 -10.74
CA ARG A 52 -12.46 18.55 -11.29
C ARG A 52 -12.62 17.08 -10.90
N ILE A 53 -13.85 16.70 -10.60
CA ILE A 53 -14.27 15.30 -10.51
C ILE A 53 -14.93 14.96 -11.85
N GLU A 54 -14.33 14.09 -12.65
CA GLU A 54 -14.91 13.74 -13.97
C GLU A 54 -16.12 12.82 -13.83
N THR A 55 -16.08 11.92 -12.86
CA THR A 55 -17.16 10.97 -12.57
C THR A 55 -17.28 10.78 -11.06
N PHE A 56 -18.50 10.95 -10.55
CA PHE A 56 -18.85 10.55 -9.20
C PHE A 56 -19.41 9.13 -9.24
N SER A 57 -18.86 8.23 -8.43
CA SER A 57 -19.19 6.80 -8.44
C SER A 57 -19.71 6.36 -7.08
N ILE A 58 -20.80 5.59 -7.07
CA ILE A 58 -21.36 4.94 -5.88
C ILE A 58 -21.23 3.43 -6.07
N PRO A 59 -20.27 2.75 -5.39
CA PRO A 59 -20.09 1.31 -5.49
C PRO A 59 -21.21 0.57 -4.77
N PHE A 60 -21.59 -0.60 -5.28
CA PHE A 60 -22.62 -1.46 -4.72
C PHE A 60 -22.49 -2.90 -5.23
N THR A 61 -23.25 -3.82 -4.65
CA THR A 61 -23.44 -5.20 -5.09
C THR A 61 -24.92 -5.41 -5.43
N SER A 62 -25.26 -6.53 -6.06
CA SER A 62 -26.66 -6.91 -6.29
C SER A 62 -27.54 -6.90 -5.04
N LYS A 63 -26.95 -6.97 -3.83
CA LYS A 63 -27.66 -7.01 -2.54
C LYS A 63 -27.92 -5.65 -1.89
N ASN A 64 -27.21 -4.59 -2.30
CA ASN A 64 -27.28 -3.27 -1.67
C ASN A 64 -27.31 -2.13 -2.68
N GLN A 65 -28.01 -2.33 -3.80
CA GLN A 65 -28.12 -1.34 -4.86
C GLN A 65 -28.66 0.01 -4.34
N PRO A 66 -27.93 1.12 -4.57
CA PRO A 66 -28.33 2.42 -4.07
C PRO A 66 -29.54 2.95 -4.83
N LYS A 67 -30.48 3.52 -4.07
CA LYS A 67 -31.62 4.27 -4.58
C LYS A 67 -31.30 5.75 -4.55
N ILE A 68 -31.00 6.34 -5.72
CA ILE A 68 -30.81 7.79 -5.82
C ILE A 68 -32.16 8.50 -5.62
N ILE A 69 -32.24 9.34 -4.60
CA ILE A 69 -33.41 10.16 -4.26
C ILE A 69 -33.40 11.45 -5.07
N SER A 70 -32.26 12.11 -5.16
CA SER A 70 -32.05 13.29 -6.00
C SER A 70 -30.58 13.43 -6.39
N ALA A 71 -30.32 13.99 -7.58
CA ALA A 71 -29.01 14.50 -7.93
C ALA A 71 -29.15 15.75 -8.80
N SER A 72 -28.26 16.71 -8.64
CA SER A 72 -28.33 18.00 -9.33
C SER A 72 -26.98 18.69 -9.46
N ILE A 73 -26.90 19.60 -10.43
CA ILE A 73 -25.78 20.50 -10.65
C ILE A 73 -26.29 21.93 -10.66
N GLN A 74 -25.69 22.81 -9.89
CA GLN A 74 -25.96 24.26 -9.89
C GLN A 74 -24.72 25.00 -10.38
N ASN A 75 -24.80 25.64 -11.55
CA ASN A 75 -23.77 26.58 -11.97
C ASN A 75 -23.87 27.83 -11.09
N VAL A 76 -22.76 28.21 -10.43
CA VAL A 76 -22.76 29.30 -9.44
C VAL A 76 -22.82 30.66 -10.13
N THR A 77 -22.13 30.83 -11.26
CA THR A 77 -22.07 32.10 -12.01
C THR A 77 -23.40 32.44 -12.67
N GLU A 78 -24.04 31.46 -13.31
CA GLU A 78 -25.32 31.61 -14.00
C GLU A 78 -26.52 31.46 -13.07
N ASN A 79 -26.29 31.03 -11.82
CA ASN A 79 -27.31 30.56 -10.88
C ASN A 79 -28.30 29.54 -11.51
N LYS A 80 -27.80 28.71 -12.43
CA LYS A 80 -28.59 27.78 -13.22
C LYS A 80 -28.60 26.41 -12.56
N TYR A 81 -29.79 25.93 -12.20
CA TYR A 81 -29.99 24.64 -11.57
C TYR A 81 -30.43 23.57 -12.59
N THR A 82 -29.73 22.45 -12.61
CA THR A 82 -30.00 21.31 -13.49
C THR A 82 -30.22 20.05 -12.66
N LYS A 83 -31.44 19.51 -12.67
CA LYS A 83 -31.74 18.22 -12.05
C LYS A 83 -31.32 17.07 -12.97
N LEU A 84 -30.54 16.13 -12.42
CA LEU A 84 -30.13 14.92 -13.13
C LEU A 84 -31.27 13.90 -13.15
N LYS A 85 -31.38 13.18 -14.26
CA LYS A 85 -32.41 12.17 -14.53
C LYS A 85 -31.76 10.79 -14.62
N LYS A 86 -32.57 9.74 -14.61
CA LYS A 86 -32.10 8.34 -14.68
C LYS A 86 -31.14 8.07 -15.84
N LYS A 87 -31.31 8.74 -17.00
CA LYS A 87 -30.44 8.62 -18.17
C LYS A 87 -29.02 9.15 -17.97
N ASP A 88 -28.82 10.00 -16.95
CA ASP A 88 -27.53 10.61 -16.62
C ASP A 88 -26.71 9.70 -15.67
N PHE A 89 -27.29 8.56 -15.27
CA PHE A 89 -26.66 7.56 -14.43
C PHE A 89 -26.33 6.33 -15.27
N THR A 90 -25.08 5.88 -15.18
CA THR A 90 -24.61 4.70 -15.90
C THR A 90 -24.17 3.64 -14.90
N GLU A 91 -24.71 2.44 -15.01
CA GLU A 91 -24.27 1.30 -14.22
C GLU A 91 -23.12 0.61 -14.96
N THR A 92 -22.02 0.38 -14.28
CA THR A 92 -20.87 -0.36 -14.80
C THR A 92 -20.40 -1.37 -13.77
N ASN A 93 -19.70 -2.42 -14.20
CA ASN A 93 -18.98 -3.27 -13.26
C ASN A 93 -17.84 -2.46 -12.62
N TYR A 94 -17.66 -2.62 -11.31
CA TYR A 94 -16.50 -2.09 -10.62
C TYR A 94 -15.32 -3.00 -10.91
N ILE A 95 -14.41 -2.49 -11.72
CA ILE A 95 -13.17 -3.15 -12.11
C ILE A 95 -12.08 -2.12 -11.83
N ASP A 96 -11.37 -2.28 -10.71
CA ASP A 96 -10.11 -1.56 -10.56
C ASP A 96 -9.02 -2.21 -11.43
N GLY A 97 -7.89 -1.54 -11.65
CA GLY A 97 -6.82 -2.07 -12.49
C GLY A 97 -6.19 -3.39 -12.00
N SER A 98 -6.60 -3.90 -10.85
CA SER A 98 -6.16 -5.17 -10.24
C SER A 98 -7.26 -6.25 -10.19
N THR A 99 -8.52 -5.87 -10.43
CA THR A 99 -9.70 -6.73 -10.35
C THR A 99 -10.00 -7.32 -11.72
N PHE A 100 -10.13 -8.64 -11.79
CA PHE A 100 -10.44 -9.31 -13.07
C PHE A 100 -11.95 -9.55 -13.21
N MET A 101 -12.61 -9.95 -12.13
CA MET A 101 -14.04 -10.20 -12.08
C MET A 101 -14.62 -9.72 -10.75
N SER A 102 -15.75 -9.04 -10.82
CA SER A 102 -16.44 -8.51 -9.65
C SER A 102 -17.94 -8.55 -9.91
N ASP A 103 -18.74 -8.88 -8.89
CA ASP A 103 -20.16 -8.51 -8.89
C ASP A 103 -20.40 -7.14 -8.27
N GLN A 104 -19.34 -6.49 -7.78
CA GLN A 104 -19.43 -5.09 -7.45
C GLN A 104 -19.66 -4.32 -8.74
N LYS A 105 -20.65 -3.45 -8.66
CA LYS A 105 -21.02 -2.50 -9.67
C LYS A 105 -20.88 -1.12 -9.09
N GLN A 106 -20.94 -0.12 -9.96
CA GLN A 106 -20.98 1.26 -9.54
C GLN A 106 -22.00 2.02 -10.38
N ILE A 107 -22.74 2.90 -9.71
CA ILE A 107 -23.50 3.93 -10.42
C ILE A 107 -22.58 5.10 -10.64
N ASN A 108 -22.32 5.42 -11.90
CA ASN A 108 -21.48 6.52 -12.33
C ASN A 108 -22.34 7.69 -12.78
N ILE A 109 -22.02 8.87 -12.25
CA ILE A 109 -22.61 10.16 -12.58
C ILE A 109 -21.50 11.00 -13.21
N LYS A 110 -21.60 11.27 -14.52
CA LYS A 110 -20.64 12.15 -15.21
C LYS A 110 -20.90 13.59 -14.81
N LEU A 111 -19.86 14.29 -14.34
CA LEU A 111 -19.96 15.69 -13.99
C LEU A 111 -19.36 16.58 -15.10
N PRO A 112 -19.79 17.85 -15.22
CA PRO A 112 -19.27 18.78 -16.20
C PRO A 112 -17.76 18.99 -16.04
N THR A 113 -17.03 18.95 -17.15
CA THR A 113 -15.59 19.27 -17.20
C THR A 113 -15.32 20.74 -17.57
N ASN A 114 -16.38 21.54 -17.70
CA ASN A 114 -16.35 22.97 -17.99
C ASN A 114 -17.47 23.67 -17.21
N GLY A 115 -17.54 25.01 -17.31
CA GLY A 115 -18.57 25.79 -16.64
C GLY A 115 -18.37 25.89 -15.12
N PHE A 116 -17.12 25.93 -14.67
CA PHE A 116 -16.78 26.20 -13.27
C PHE A 116 -17.04 27.66 -12.90
N PRO A 117 -17.30 27.97 -11.62
CA PRO A 117 -17.56 27.02 -10.55
C PRO A 117 -19.01 26.49 -10.55
N TYR A 118 -19.21 25.27 -10.06
CA TYR A 118 -20.54 24.67 -9.89
C TYR A 118 -20.62 23.82 -8.62
N ILE A 119 -21.84 23.56 -8.16
CA ILE A 119 -22.12 22.68 -7.03
C ILE A 119 -22.78 21.40 -7.55
N PHE A 120 -22.21 20.25 -7.19
CA PHE A 120 -22.84 18.95 -7.35
C PHE A 120 -23.48 18.52 -6.04
N GLU A 121 -24.73 18.10 -6.08
CA GLU A 121 -25.47 17.66 -4.90
C GLU A 121 -26.16 16.32 -5.20
N VAL A 122 -26.04 15.35 -4.28
CA VAL A 122 -26.63 14.02 -4.42
C VAL A 122 -27.17 13.51 -3.09
N ASN A 123 -28.34 12.88 -3.16
CA ASN A 123 -29.00 12.18 -2.07
C ASN A 123 -29.32 10.76 -2.51
N TYR A 124 -28.92 9.76 -1.74
CA TYR A 124 -29.22 8.37 -2.04
C TYR A 124 -29.34 7.53 -0.77
N THR A 125 -30.04 6.40 -0.89
CA THR A 125 -30.19 5.44 0.20
C THR A 125 -29.64 4.07 -0.20
N THR A 126 -29.03 3.36 0.75
CA THR A 126 -28.63 1.96 0.61
C THR A 126 -29.27 1.13 1.71
N GLU A 127 -29.48 -0.16 1.45
CA GLU A 127 -30.07 -1.10 2.40
C GLU A 127 -29.26 -2.39 2.38
N VAL A 128 -28.92 -2.91 3.56
CA VAL A 128 -28.12 -4.13 3.72
C VAL A 128 -28.77 -5.03 4.78
N SER A 129 -28.96 -6.31 4.45
CA SER A 129 -29.46 -7.33 5.38
C SER A 129 -28.35 -8.15 6.05
N ASP A 130 -27.21 -8.33 5.36
CA ASP A 130 -26.05 -9.06 5.86
C ASP A 130 -24.94 -8.06 6.21
N TYR A 131 -24.67 -7.82 7.48
CA TYR A 131 -23.71 -6.81 7.92
C TYR A 131 -22.94 -7.25 9.15
N ILE A 132 -21.66 -6.86 9.21
CA ILE A 132 -20.79 -6.99 10.40
C ILE A 132 -20.50 -5.63 11.05
N LEU A 133 -20.95 -4.55 10.41
CA LEU A 133 -20.82 -3.16 10.81
C LEU A 133 -22.15 -2.46 10.55
N ILE A 134 -22.62 -1.66 11.51
CA ILE A 134 -23.78 -0.78 11.31
C ILE A 134 -23.32 0.49 10.59
N SER A 135 -22.19 1.05 10.98
CA SER A 135 -21.61 2.22 10.33
C SER A 135 -20.08 2.17 10.33
N HIS A 136 -19.48 2.63 9.24
CA HIS A 136 -18.06 2.93 9.08
C HIS A 136 -17.96 4.24 8.30
N TRP A 137 -17.82 5.34 9.03
CA TRP A 137 -17.99 6.69 8.51
C TRP A 137 -16.78 7.55 8.82
N SER A 138 -16.33 8.31 7.83
CA SER A 138 -15.38 9.41 8.02
C SER A 138 -16.01 10.68 7.48
N PRO A 139 -15.79 11.84 8.12
CA PRO A 139 -16.19 13.12 7.54
C PRO A 139 -15.38 13.47 6.28
N VAL A 140 -14.21 12.85 6.08
CA VAL A 140 -13.33 13.09 4.91
C VAL A 140 -13.71 12.15 3.77
N TYR A 141 -14.52 12.63 2.83
CA TYR A 141 -14.92 11.83 1.66
C TYR A 141 -13.84 11.79 0.56
N TYR A 142 -13.07 12.87 0.40
CA TYR A 142 -11.92 12.94 -0.52
C TYR A 142 -10.71 13.54 0.21
N TYR A 143 -9.60 12.80 0.34
CA TYR A 143 -8.43 13.25 1.11
C TYR A 143 -7.87 14.62 0.70
N LYS A 144 -8.05 15.02 -0.56
CA LYS A 144 -7.51 16.27 -1.13
C LYS A 144 -8.46 17.46 -1.02
N MET A 145 -9.71 17.25 -0.59
CA MET A 145 -10.72 18.31 -0.51
C MET A 145 -11.02 18.67 0.95
N PRO A 146 -11.04 19.97 1.30
CA PRO A 146 -11.51 20.40 2.60
C PRO A 146 -12.99 20.04 2.77
N VAL A 147 -13.41 19.92 4.03
CA VAL A 147 -14.79 19.61 4.40
C VAL A 147 -15.33 20.72 5.28
N LYS A 148 -16.36 21.42 4.80
CA LYS A 148 -17.00 22.51 5.53
C LYS A 148 -17.80 22.00 6.72
N GLN A 149 -18.65 21.00 6.48
CA GLN A 149 -19.51 20.38 7.48
C GLN A 149 -19.73 18.91 7.16
N ALA A 150 -19.67 18.07 8.18
CA ALA A 150 -20.01 16.67 8.07
C ALA A 150 -20.68 16.18 9.35
N SER A 151 -21.67 15.30 9.21
CA SER A 151 -22.35 14.66 10.33
C SER A 151 -22.71 13.21 10.06
N LEU A 152 -22.84 12.45 11.15
CA LEU A 152 -23.36 11.10 11.17
C LEU A 152 -24.43 11.00 12.25
N GLU A 153 -25.61 10.52 11.89
CA GLU A 153 -26.67 10.14 12.81
C GLU A 153 -26.88 8.62 12.74
N VAL A 154 -26.82 7.92 13.87
CA VAL A 154 -27.10 6.47 13.97
C VAL A 154 -28.24 6.24 14.94
N ILE A 155 -29.36 5.74 14.42
CA ILE A 155 -30.59 5.47 15.19
C ILE A 155 -30.76 3.97 15.37
N LEU A 156 -30.73 3.54 16.63
CA LEU A 156 -30.82 2.14 17.03
C LEU A 156 -32.04 1.91 17.94
N PRO A 157 -32.61 0.70 17.97
CA PRO A 157 -33.52 0.31 19.03
C PRO A 157 -32.87 0.49 20.41
N HIS A 158 -33.66 0.88 21.43
CA HIS A 158 -33.15 1.22 22.77
C HIS A 158 -32.20 0.17 23.38
N ASP A 159 -32.50 -1.13 23.19
CA ASP A 159 -31.73 -2.24 23.76
C ASP A 159 -30.73 -2.88 22.77
N PHE A 160 -30.43 -2.21 21.66
CA PHE A 160 -29.52 -2.74 20.65
C PHE A 160 -28.07 -2.67 21.14
N ASN A 161 -27.46 -3.82 21.40
CA ASN A 161 -26.08 -3.90 21.89
C ASN A 161 -25.08 -3.57 20.77
N VAL A 162 -24.34 -2.47 20.92
CA VAL A 162 -23.28 -2.04 20.01
C VAL A 162 -21.98 -1.73 20.75
N GLN A 163 -20.86 -2.01 20.10
CA GLN A 163 -19.59 -1.37 20.38
C GLN A 163 -19.45 -0.15 19.48
N ILE A 164 -19.00 0.97 20.05
CA ILE A 164 -18.77 2.21 19.32
C ILE A 164 -17.31 2.59 19.52
N ASP A 165 -16.64 2.86 18.41
CA ASP A 165 -15.27 3.37 18.36
C ASP A 165 -15.25 4.64 17.50
N TYR A 166 -14.68 5.72 18.00
CA TYR A 166 -14.61 6.99 17.27
C TYR A 166 -13.50 7.91 17.77
N ASP A 167 -13.02 8.78 16.87
CA ASP A 167 -12.04 9.80 17.21
C ASP A 167 -12.64 10.94 18.03
N LYS A 168 -11.96 11.30 19.13
CA LYS A 168 -12.42 12.33 20.08
C LYS A 168 -12.40 13.76 19.53
N ILE A 169 -11.87 13.97 18.32
CA ILE A 169 -11.94 15.26 17.62
C ILE A 169 -13.36 15.56 17.12
N LEU A 170 -14.22 14.54 17.01
CA LEU A 170 -15.62 14.68 16.63
C LEU A 170 -16.46 15.17 17.82
N ASN A 171 -17.38 16.10 17.56
CA ASN A 171 -18.41 16.45 18.53
C ASN A 171 -19.41 15.29 18.60
N TYR A 172 -19.74 14.82 19.80
CA TYR A 172 -20.62 13.67 20.01
C TYR A 172 -21.79 14.03 20.93
N GLU A 173 -23.00 13.65 20.50
CA GLU A 173 -24.25 13.84 21.23
C GLU A 173 -25.05 12.54 21.27
N LEU A 174 -25.73 12.29 22.39
CA LEU A 174 -26.57 11.10 22.60
C LEU A 174 -27.97 11.51 23.03
N THR A 175 -28.96 11.11 22.24
CA THR A 175 -30.38 11.30 22.57
C THR A 175 -31.05 9.96 22.81
N LYS A 176 -31.84 9.85 23.89
CA LYS A 176 -32.58 8.64 24.23
C LYS A 176 -34.08 8.93 24.24
N SER A 177 -34.85 8.08 23.59
CA SER A 177 -36.31 8.02 23.70
C SER A 177 -36.73 6.69 24.33
N GLN A 178 -38.03 6.48 24.54
CA GLN A 178 -38.55 5.21 25.09
C GLN A 178 -38.30 4.01 24.17
N SER A 179 -38.15 4.23 22.85
CA SER A 179 -38.03 3.15 21.86
C SER A 179 -36.69 3.11 21.14
N GLN A 180 -35.94 4.22 21.14
CA GLN A 180 -34.74 4.39 20.33
C GLN A 180 -33.64 5.13 21.06
N ILE A 181 -32.41 4.86 20.65
CA ILE A 181 -31.21 5.62 21.01
C ILE A 181 -30.61 6.19 19.72
N THR A 182 -30.30 7.48 19.74
CA THR A 182 -29.72 8.21 18.62
C THR A 182 -28.35 8.72 19.01
N HIS A 183 -27.33 8.26 18.29
CA HIS A 183 -25.97 8.74 18.38
C HIS A 183 -25.72 9.74 17.25
N HIS A 184 -25.18 10.91 17.57
CA HIS A 184 -24.89 11.96 16.61
C HIS A 184 -23.42 12.37 16.72
N TRP A 185 -22.70 12.35 15.59
CA TRP A 185 -21.34 12.88 15.48
C TRP A 185 -21.31 14.00 14.45
N SER A 186 -20.54 15.05 14.74
CA SER A 186 -20.38 16.16 13.79
C SER A 186 -19.02 16.84 13.91
N ILE A 187 -18.59 17.46 12.82
CA ILE A 187 -17.38 18.27 12.75
C ILE A 187 -17.49 19.29 11.60
N SER A 188 -16.75 20.38 11.70
CA SER A 188 -16.72 21.43 10.67
C SER A 188 -15.28 21.89 10.41
N ASN A 189 -15.06 22.41 9.19
CA ASN A 189 -13.79 22.97 8.73
C ASN A 189 -12.61 21.99 8.88
N ILE A 190 -12.68 20.83 8.24
CA ILE A 190 -11.55 19.90 8.15
C ILE A 190 -10.70 20.26 6.94
N GLU A 191 -9.40 20.43 7.18
CA GLU A 191 -8.41 20.63 6.14
C GLU A 191 -7.96 19.29 5.50
N PRO A 192 -7.57 19.30 4.21
CA PRO A 192 -7.05 18.11 3.53
C PRO A 192 -5.81 17.53 4.22
N VAL A 193 -5.78 16.21 4.39
CA VAL A 193 -4.59 15.49 4.83
C VAL A 193 -3.74 15.14 3.60
N LYS A 194 -2.50 15.64 3.57
CA LYS A 194 -1.57 15.38 2.47
C LYS A 194 -0.60 14.26 2.84
N PRO A 195 -0.32 13.31 1.93
CA PRO A 195 0.73 12.34 2.16
C PRO A 195 2.08 13.06 2.17
N GLU A 196 2.81 12.92 3.28
CA GLU A 196 4.18 13.41 3.45
C GLU A 196 5.15 12.22 3.38
N ALA A 197 6.43 12.46 3.07
CA ALA A 197 7.43 11.38 3.01
C ALA A 197 7.52 10.66 4.37
N PHE A 198 7.44 9.34 4.40
CA PHE A 198 7.37 8.58 5.66
C PHE A 198 6.22 9.01 6.60
N SER A 199 5.11 9.57 6.11
CA SER A 199 3.91 9.74 6.94
C SER A 199 3.24 8.38 7.23
N PRO A 200 2.44 8.27 8.30
CA PRO A 200 1.47 7.19 8.45
C PRO A 200 0.51 7.05 7.24
N PRO A 201 -0.28 5.97 7.16
CA PRO A 201 -1.35 5.80 6.18
C PRO A 201 -2.37 6.91 6.38
N LEU A 202 -2.95 7.39 5.27
CA LEU A 202 -3.94 8.47 5.33
C LEU A 202 -5.16 8.07 6.18
N ASP A 203 -5.54 6.79 6.15
CA ASP A 203 -6.66 6.25 6.93
C ASP A 203 -6.46 6.30 8.45
N GLU A 204 -5.21 6.30 8.92
CA GLU A 204 -4.90 6.51 10.35
C GLU A 204 -4.92 7.99 10.75
N MET A 205 -5.01 8.91 9.79
CA MET A 205 -4.89 10.36 10.00
C MET A 205 -6.20 11.12 9.79
N ILE A 206 -7.27 10.44 9.38
CA ILE A 206 -8.60 11.03 9.21
C ILE A 206 -9.54 10.57 10.33
N PRO A 207 -10.48 11.42 10.79
CA PRO A 207 -11.43 11.00 11.81
C PRO A 207 -12.30 9.83 11.33
N LEU A 208 -12.62 8.90 12.22
CA LEU A 208 -13.42 7.73 11.92
C LEU A 208 -14.49 7.51 13.01
N VAL A 209 -15.64 6.97 12.60
CA VAL A 209 -16.67 6.39 13.47
C VAL A 209 -16.96 4.97 13.00
N ARG A 210 -16.85 4.01 13.90
CA ARG A 210 -17.24 2.61 13.72
C ARG A 210 -18.33 2.25 14.72
N VAL A 211 -19.48 1.82 14.21
CA VAL A 211 -20.56 1.26 15.04
C VAL A 211 -20.70 -0.22 14.72
N ILE A 212 -20.38 -1.06 15.69
CA ILE A 212 -20.23 -2.50 15.54
C ILE A 212 -21.35 -3.19 16.33
N PRO A 213 -22.19 -4.01 15.69
CA PRO A 213 -23.21 -4.77 16.39
C PRO A 213 -22.59 -5.89 17.24
N GLY A 214 -23.00 -6.06 18.50
CA GLY A 214 -22.46 -7.12 19.37
C GLY A 214 -22.79 -8.55 18.89
N LYS A 215 -23.94 -8.69 18.21
CA LYS A 215 -24.35 -9.87 17.45
C LYS A 215 -24.76 -9.44 16.05
N PHE A 216 -24.42 -10.23 15.05
CA PHE A 216 -24.68 -9.89 13.66
C PHE A 216 -25.00 -11.12 12.82
N HIS A 217 -25.50 -10.88 11.61
CA HIS A 217 -25.77 -11.91 10.63
C HIS A 217 -25.02 -11.60 9.34
N TYR A 218 -24.17 -12.52 8.90
CA TYR A 218 -23.51 -12.46 7.60
C TYR A 218 -23.26 -13.87 7.08
N GLY A 219 -24.19 -14.36 6.26
CA GLY A 219 -24.27 -15.77 5.83
C GLY A 219 -24.71 -16.71 6.96
N ILE A 220 -24.06 -16.64 8.12
CA ILE A 220 -24.41 -17.28 9.38
C ILE A 220 -24.33 -16.25 10.52
N ASP A 221 -24.92 -16.58 11.67
CA ASP A 221 -24.88 -15.72 12.86
C ASP A 221 -23.47 -15.66 13.46
N GLY A 222 -23.07 -14.45 13.87
CA GLY A 222 -21.76 -14.17 14.46
C GLY A 222 -21.83 -13.22 15.65
N SER A 223 -20.69 -13.01 16.30
CA SER A 223 -20.58 -12.11 17.44
C SER A 223 -19.26 -11.35 17.46
N ALA A 224 -19.35 -10.05 17.72
CA ALA A 224 -18.24 -9.13 17.93
C ALA A 224 -17.87 -8.98 19.42
N LYS A 225 -18.19 -9.97 20.27
CA LYS A 225 -17.90 -9.90 21.71
C LYS A 225 -16.41 -9.84 22.01
N ASP A 226 -15.63 -10.66 21.32
CA ASP A 226 -14.19 -10.81 21.45
C ASP A 226 -13.64 -11.49 20.18
N TRP A 227 -12.31 -11.43 19.99
CA TRP A 227 -11.66 -12.05 18.83
C TRP A 227 -11.80 -13.58 18.75
N SER A 228 -12.03 -14.25 19.89
CA SER A 228 -12.28 -15.69 19.90
C SER A 228 -13.63 -15.99 19.23
N LYS A 229 -14.70 -15.28 19.61
CA LYS A 229 -16.03 -15.43 19.00
C LYS A 229 -16.09 -14.95 17.56
N PHE A 230 -15.43 -13.83 17.24
CA PHE A 230 -15.36 -13.34 15.85
C PHE A 230 -14.62 -14.32 14.95
N GLY A 231 -13.47 -14.85 15.39
CA GLY A 231 -12.74 -15.86 14.64
C GLY A 231 -13.47 -17.21 14.56
N SER A 232 -14.18 -17.63 15.62
CA SER A 232 -15.04 -18.84 15.55
C SER A 232 -16.11 -18.70 14.46
N TRP A 233 -16.71 -17.50 14.33
CA TRP A 233 -17.65 -17.21 13.24
C TRP A 233 -16.98 -17.33 11.86
N LEU A 234 -15.77 -16.78 11.68
CA LEU A 234 -15.00 -16.96 10.43
C LEU A 234 -14.63 -18.42 10.16
N TYR A 235 -14.30 -19.20 11.19
CA TYR A 235 -14.05 -20.63 11.08
C TYR A 235 -15.28 -21.35 10.53
N ASN A 236 -16.44 -21.13 11.14
CA ASN A 236 -17.72 -21.73 10.74
C ASN A 236 -18.15 -21.27 9.33
N LEU A 237 -17.86 -20.02 8.96
CA LEU A 237 -18.13 -19.51 7.61
C LEU A 237 -17.32 -20.28 6.53
N ASN A 238 -16.17 -20.82 6.93
CA ASN A 238 -15.24 -21.56 6.08
C ASN A 238 -15.43 -23.08 6.14
N GLU A 239 -16.37 -23.60 6.95
CA GLU A 239 -16.65 -25.03 7.00
C GLU A 239 -17.09 -25.59 5.64
N ASP A 240 -16.75 -26.87 5.41
CA ASP A 240 -17.00 -27.61 4.16
C ASP A 240 -16.36 -27.05 2.88
N LEU A 241 -15.47 -26.05 3.00
CA LEU A 241 -14.77 -25.47 1.85
C LEU A 241 -13.45 -26.17 1.50
N GLU A 242 -12.91 -27.03 2.36
CA GLU A 242 -11.59 -27.66 2.21
C GLU A 242 -11.60 -29.00 1.43
N ARG A 243 -12.56 -29.17 0.51
CA ARG A 243 -12.72 -30.43 -0.25
C ARG A 243 -11.83 -30.43 -1.50
N LEU A 244 -10.94 -31.41 -1.60
CA LEU A 244 -10.13 -31.68 -2.80
C LEU A 244 -10.83 -32.69 -3.73
N THR A 245 -10.66 -32.53 -5.04
CA THR A 245 -11.11 -33.52 -6.02
C THR A 245 -10.28 -34.82 -5.93
N PRO A 246 -10.78 -35.97 -6.40
CA PRO A 246 -10.01 -37.22 -6.42
C PRO A 246 -8.70 -37.10 -7.21
N SER A 247 -8.71 -36.38 -8.34
CA SER A 247 -7.50 -36.16 -9.15
C SER A 247 -6.46 -35.33 -8.39
N GLU A 248 -6.91 -34.32 -7.64
CA GLU A 248 -6.00 -33.48 -6.86
C GLU A 248 -5.34 -34.28 -5.74
N LYS A 249 -6.10 -35.12 -5.03
CA LYS A 249 -5.57 -36.02 -4.00
C LYS A 249 -4.46 -36.93 -4.54
N LEU A 250 -4.69 -37.56 -5.70
CA LEU A 250 -3.67 -38.39 -6.37
C LEU A 250 -2.42 -37.57 -6.71
N LYS A 251 -2.58 -36.32 -7.15
CA LYS A 251 -1.46 -35.44 -7.44
C LYS A 251 -0.66 -35.10 -6.19
N VAL A 252 -1.33 -34.79 -5.09
CA VAL A 252 -0.68 -34.54 -3.80
C VAL A 252 0.06 -35.79 -3.32
N ASP A 253 -0.52 -36.98 -3.45
CA ASP A 253 0.15 -38.25 -3.11
C ASP A 253 1.44 -38.48 -3.91
N GLU A 254 1.40 -38.19 -5.21
CA GLU A 254 2.57 -38.26 -6.10
C GLU A 254 3.65 -37.26 -5.67
N LEU A 255 3.30 -35.98 -5.48
CA LEU A 255 4.23 -34.90 -5.15
C LEU A 255 4.93 -35.12 -3.81
N THR A 256 4.25 -35.74 -2.85
CA THR A 256 4.79 -35.96 -1.50
C THR A 256 5.44 -37.34 -1.34
N LYS A 257 5.48 -38.16 -2.39
CA LYS A 257 5.95 -39.54 -2.29
C LYS A 257 7.41 -39.58 -1.85
N GLY A 258 7.68 -40.24 -0.72
CA GLY A 258 9.04 -40.39 -0.18
C GLY A 258 9.54 -39.17 0.63
N LEU A 259 8.75 -38.10 0.76
CA LEU A 259 9.05 -36.99 1.65
C LEU A 259 8.59 -37.34 3.07
N ASN A 260 9.48 -37.15 4.05
CA ASN A 260 9.20 -37.52 5.45
C ASN A 260 9.15 -36.31 6.39
N SER A 261 9.72 -35.17 5.99
CA SER A 261 9.66 -33.92 6.76
C SER A 261 8.38 -33.15 6.42
N PRO A 262 7.64 -32.62 7.42
CA PRO A 262 6.52 -31.71 7.18
C PRO A 262 6.93 -30.51 6.32
N GLU A 263 8.12 -29.94 6.53
CA GLU A 263 8.65 -28.81 5.76
C GLU A 263 8.85 -29.16 4.29
N ASP A 264 9.35 -30.35 3.98
CA ASP A 264 9.52 -30.81 2.60
C ASP A 264 8.17 -31.01 1.90
N ILE A 265 7.19 -31.57 2.61
CA ILE A 265 5.82 -31.74 2.12
C ILE A 265 5.17 -30.38 1.85
N ILE A 266 5.25 -29.44 2.81
CA ILE A 266 4.70 -28.09 2.66
C ILE A 266 5.35 -27.40 1.46
N ARG A 267 6.67 -27.51 1.29
CA ARG A 267 7.39 -26.89 0.18
C ARG A 267 6.94 -27.43 -1.17
N ALA A 268 6.82 -28.75 -1.31
CA ALA A 268 6.36 -29.38 -2.54
C ALA A 268 4.94 -28.92 -2.92
N LEU A 269 4.04 -28.83 -1.94
CA LEU A 269 2.66 -28.40 -2.15
C LEU A 269 2.53 -26.90 -2.39
N TYR A 270 3.36 -26.08 -1.74
CA TYR A 270 3.41 -24.64 -1.97
C TYR A 270 3.88 -24.33 -3.39
N TYR A 271 4.91 -25.04 -3.88
CA TYR A 271 5.37 -24.90 -5.27
C TYR A 271 4.33 -25.39 -6.28
N HIS A 272 3.64 -26.50 -5.99
CA HIS A 272 2.51 -26.95 -6.81
C HIS A 272 1.41 -25.88 -6.92
N LEU A 273 1.02 -25.27 -5.80
CA LEU A 273 0.05 -24.17 -5.82
C LEU A 273 0.54 -23.00 -6.67
N GLN A 274 1.77 -22.54 -6.46
CA GLN A 274 2.35 -21.39 -7.18
C GLN A 274 2.51 -21.63 -8.69
N ASP A 275 2.74 -22.87 -9.11
CA ASP A 275 2.98 -23.22 -10.52
C ASP A 275 1.70 -23.53 -11.28
N ASN A 276 0.65 -23.96 -10.57
CA ASN A 276 -0.60 -24.44 -11.18
C ASN A 276 -1.82 -23.56 -10.86
N THR A 277 -1.65 -22.46 -10.13
CA THR A 277 -2.74 -21.52 -9.86
C THR A 277 -2.37 -20.09 -10.22
N ARG A 278 -3.39 -19.28 -10.52
CA ARG A 278 -3.24 -17.84 -10.76
C ARG A 278 -4.02 -17.05 -9.72
N TYR A 279 -3.37 -16.04 -9.14
CA TYR A 279 -4.10 -15.06 -8.35
C TYR A 279 -4.96 -14.19 -9.24
N ILE A 280 -6.22 -14.10 -8.89
CA ILE A 280 -7.19 -13.23 -9.53
C ILE A 280 -7.97 -12.55 -8.42
N ASN A 281 -7.89 -11.22 -8.35
CA ASN A 281 -8.74 -10.48 -7.42
C ASN A 281 -10.20 -10.61 -7.90
N VAL A 282 -10.99 -11.27 -7.06
CA VAL A 282 -12.39 -11.58 -7.27
C VAL A 282 -13.19 -11.02 -6.10
N SER A 283 -14.09 -10.07 -6.39
CA SER A 283 -14.94 -9.44 -5.38
C SER A 283 -16.42 -9.76 -5.65
N PHE A 284 -16.98 -10.77 -4.97
CA PHE A 284 -18.40 -11.14 -5.10
C PHE A 284 -19.17 -10.98 -3.77
N GLY A 285 -20.24 -10.18 -3.65
CA GLY A 285 -21.31 -10.29 -2.62
C GLY A 285 -20.93 -10.71 -1.18
N ILE A 286 -21.59 -11.74 -0.62
CA ILE A 286 -21.17 -12.43 0.65
C ILE A 286 -19.73 -13.00 0.55
N GLY A 287 -19.26 -13.24 -0.67
CA GLY A 287 -17.88 -13.61 -0.98
C GLY A 287 -16.86 -12.48 -0.80
N GLY A 288 -17.24 -11.32 -0.23
CA GLY A 288 -16.27 -10.42 0.39
C GLY A 288 -15.46 -11.14 1.47
N LEU A 289 -16.15 -11.90 2.35
CA LEU A 289 -15.52 -12.62 3.47
C LEU A 289 -15.56 -14.16 3.32
N LYS A 290 -16.56 -14.73 2.62
CA LYS A 290 -16.61 -16.19 2.40
C LYS A 290 -15.72 -16.62 1.22
N PRO A 291 -14.76 -17.54 1.41
CA PRO A 291 -13.92 -18.06 0.33
C PRO A 291 -14.69 -18.91 -0.69
N TYR A 292 -14.16 -19.04 -1.91
CA TYR A 292 -14.51 -20.15 -2.78
C TYR A 292 -13.92 -21.48 -2.24
N PRO A 293 -14.59 -22.62 -2.43
CA PRO A 293 -14.09 -23.92 -1.95
C PRO A 293 -12.81 -24.35 -2.67
N ALA A 294 -11.98 -25.17 -2.05
CA ALA A 294 -10.75 -25.72 -2.63
C ALA A 294 -11.02 -26.49 -3.95
N GLU A 295 -12.15 -27.17 -4.07
CA GLU A 295 -12.60 -27.84 -5.30
C GLU A 295 -12.74 -26.87 -6.48
N TYR A 296 -13.16 -25.62 -6.23
CA TYR A 296 -13.20 -24.58 -7.26
C TYR A 296 -11.80 -24.32 -7.82
N VAL A 297 -10.79 -24.18 -6.95
CA VAL A 297 -9.41 -23.96 -7.38
C VAL A 297 -8.85 -25.19 -8.10
N CYS A 298 -9.19 -26.41 -7.67
CA CYS A 298 -8.81 -27.65 -8.36
C CYS A 298 -9.30 -27.68 -9.81
N GLN A 299 -10.53 -27.21 -10.05
CA GLN A 299 -11.18 -27.24 -11.37
C GLN A 299 -10.77 -26.05 -12.25
N ASN A 300 -10.59 -24.86 -11.64
CA ASN A 300 -10.43 -23.60 -12.38
C ASN A 300 -8.99 -23.08 -12.40
N GLN A 301 -8.10 -23.56 -11.52
CA GLN A 301 -6.69 -23.15 -11.45
C GLN A 301 -6.48 -21.65 -11.20
N PHE A 302 -7.43 -20.98 -10.54
CA PHE A 302 -7.28 -19.60 -10.09
C PHE A 302 -8.15 -19.31 -8.86
N GLY A 303 -7.84 -18.22 -8.17
CA GLY A 303 -8.63 -17.73 -7.03
C GLY A 303 -8.10 -16.42 -6.46
N ASP A 304 -8.89 -15.81 -5.57
CA ASP A 304 -8.47 -14.67 -4.76
C ASP A 304 -7.66 -15.14 -3.53
N CYS A 305 -7.32 -14.22 -2.62
CA CYS A 305 -6.49 -14.51 -1.46
C CYS A 305 -7.13 -15.54 -0.52
N LYS A 306 -8.45 -15.50 -0.39
CA LYS A 306 -9.24 -16.39 0.44
C LYS A 306 -9.27 -17.79 -0.19
N ALA A 307 -9.59 -17.88 -1.47
CA ALA A 307 -9.73 -19.14 -2.20
C ALA A 307 -8.39 -19.89 -2.29
N LEU A 308 -7.29 -19.21 -2.64
CA LEU A 308 -5.97 -19.83 -2.71
C LEU A 308 -5.46 -20.26 -1.32
N THR A 309 -5.78 -19.51 -0.26
CA THR A 309 -5.48 -19.92 1.12
C THR A 309 -6.26 -21.16 1.54
N ILE A 310 -7.57 -21.24 1.24
CA ILE A 310 -8.38 -22.42 1.52
C ILE A 310 -7.91 -23.65 0.72
N TYR A 311 -7.52 -23.45 -0.53
CA TYR A 311 -6.94 -24.51 -1.34
C TYR A 311 -5.63 -25.03 -0.71
N MET A 312 -4.68 -24.16 -0.35
CA MET A 312 -3.46 -24.59 0.34
C MET A 312 -3.75 -25.30 1.67
N LYS A 313 -4.69 -24.78 2.47
CA LYS A 313 -5.14 -25.39 3.73
C LYS A 313 -5.66 -26.81 3.49
N ALA A 314 -6.45 -27.02 2.43
CA ALA A 314 -6.98 -28.34 2.05
C ALA A 314 -5.87 -29.32 1.63
N LEU A 315 -4.87 -28.86 0.85
CA LEU A 315 -3.70 -29.66 0.48
C LEU A 315 -2.93 -30.14 1.72
N LEU A 316 -2.65 -29.22 2.66
CA LEU A 316 -1.94 -29.54 3.90
C LEU A 316 -2.74 -30.46 4.81
N LYS A 317 -4.04 -30.21 4.96
CA LYS A 317 -4.94 -31.06 5.76
C LYS A 317 -5.02 -32.48 5.23
N TYR A 318 -5.05 -32.68 3.92
CA TYR A 318 -5.02 -34.02 3.31
C TYR A 318 -3.74 -34.81 3.68
N LYS A 319 -2.63 -34.10 3.94
CA LYS A 319 -1.37 -34.68 4.44
C LYS A 319 -1.23 -34.68 5.97
N GLY A 320 -2.30 -34.35 6.70
CA GLY A 320 -2.30 -34.33 8.17
C GLY A 320 -1.51 -33.17 8.77
N ILE A 321 -1.18 -32.14 7.99
CA ILE A 321 -0.44 -30.97 8.44
C ILE A 321 -1.43 -29.90 8.89
N ASN A 322 -1.35 -29.52 10.16
CA ASN A 322 -2.23 -28.53 10.75
C ASN A 322 -1.89 -27.11 10.26
N SER A 323 -2.89 -26.32 9.93
CA SER A 323 -2.72 -24.95 9.45
C SER A 323 -3.95 -24.08 9.72
N PHE A 324 -3.78 -22.77 9.81
CA PHE A 324 -4.80 -21.81 10.24
C PHE A 324 -5.01 -20.71 9.20
N TYR A 325 -6.27 -20.51 8.83
CA TYR A 325 -6.67 -19.39 7.97
C TYR A 325 -6.42 -18.09 8.74
N THR A 326 -5.69 -17.14 8.15
CA THR A 326 -5.16 -16.01 8.92
C THR A 326 -5.39 -14.69 8.18
N PRO A 327 -6.53 -13.99 8.44
CA PRO A 327 -6.75 -12.64 7.94
C PRO A 327 -5.69 -11.67 8.46
N ILE A 328 -5.21 -10.82 7.56
CA ILE A 328 -4.19 -9.81 7.81
C ILE A 328 -4.45 -8.58 6.95
N TYR A 329 -3.94 -7.42 7.35
CA TYR A 329 -3.87 -6.27 6.47
C TYR A 329 -2.65 -6.39 5.55
N GLY A 330 -2.86 -6.49 4.25
CA GLY A 330 -1.85 -6.40 3.20
C GLY A 330 -1.77 -4.99 2.60
N GLY A 331 -0.57 -4.46 2.42
CA GLY A 331 -0.36 -3.16 1.77
C GLY A 331 1.08 -2.67 1.87
N GLU A 332 1.44 -1.56 1.22
CA GLU A 332 2.80 -1.02 1.33
C GLU A 332 3.08 -0.37 2.67
N LYS A 333 2.08 0.31 3.25
CA LYS A 333 2.13 0.83 4.61
C LYS A 333 1.27 -0.07 5.51
N PRO A 334 1.81 -0.63 6.61
CA PRO A 334 1.04 -1.42 7.56
C PRO A 334 0.03 -0.52 8.28
N GLU A 335 -1.26 -0.85 8.21
CA GLU A 335 -2.25 -0.22 9.07
C GLU A 335 -2.26 -0.87 10.47
N LYS A 336 -2.45 -0.05 11.51
CA LYS A 336 -2.56 -0.54 12.89
C LYS A 336 -3.91 -1.20 13.13
N VAL A 337 -3.89 -2.45 13.60
CA VAL A 337 -5.08 -3.15 14.10
C VAL A 337 -5.30 -2.78 15.57
N ASP A 338 -6.47 -2.23 15.89
CA ASP A 338 -6.85 -1.99 17.28
C ASP A 338 -7.37 -3.30 17.91
N PRO A 339 -6.67 -3.88 18.90
CA PRO A 339 -7.10 -5.12 19.54
C PRO A 339 -8.41 -4.99 20.32
N ASN A 340 -8.86 -3.78 20.65
CA ASN A 340 -10.10 -3.56 21.38
C ASN A 340 -11.32 -3.46 20.46
N VAL A 341 -11.13 -3.29 19.15
CA VAL A 341 -12.24 -3.10 18.19
C VAL A 341 -12.48 -4.39 17.42
N VAL A 342 -13.46 -5.18 17.85
CA VAL A 342 -13.67 -6.54 17.31
C VAL A 342 -14.52 -6.49 16.05
N THR A 343 -13.86 -6.30 14.90
CA THR A 343 -14.49 -6.28 13.58
C THR A 343 -13.50 -6.68 12.49
N SER A 344 -13.93 -6.73 11.24
CA SER A 344 -13.00 -6.95 10.12
C SER A 344 -12.11 -5.71 9.93
N GLN A 345 -10.85 -5.83 10.35
CA GLN A 345 -9.79 -4.82 10.17
C GLN A 345 -8.71 -5.29 9.18
N PHE A 346 -9.06 -6.24 8.31
CA PHE A 346 -8.13 -6.94 7.42
C PHE A 346 -8.62 -6.86 5.98
N ASN A 347 -7.70 -6.89 5.02
CA ASN A 347 -8.01 -6.83 3.57
C ASN A 347 -7.35 -7.99 2.78
N HIS A 348 -6.57 -8.85 3.43
CA HIS A 348 -5.84 -9.97 2.84
C HIS A 348 -5.87 -11.20 3.75
N VAL A 349 -5.46 -12.35 3.24
CA VAL A 349 -5.41 -13.61 3.98
C VAL A 349 -4.17 -14.41 3.61
N ILE A 350 -3.51 -14.95 4.63
CA ILE A 350 -2.39 -15.89 4.52
C ILE A 350 -2.71 -17.20 5.25
N LEU A 351 -1.86 -18.22 5.07
CA LEU A 351 -1.93 -19.46 5.83
C LEU A 351 -0.82 -19.56 6.88
N THR A 352 -1.21 -19.76 8.14
CA THR A 352 -0.26 -19.98 9.25
C THR A 352 -0.08 -21.46 9.49
N VAL A 353 1.16 -21.96 9.49
CA VAL A 353 1.49 -23.38 9.69
C VAL A 353 2.47 -23.51 10.86
N PRO A 354 1.98 -23.84 12.06
CA PRO A 354 2.87 -24.12 13.19
C PRO A 354 3.67 -25.39 12.96
N LEU A 355 4.97 -25.32 13.24
CA LEU A 355 5.91 -26.43 13.27
C LEU A 355 6.44 -26.60 14.70
N ASP A 356 7.24 -27.64 14.95
CA ASP A 356 7.72 -27.97 16.31
C ASP A 356 8.54 -26.84 16.98
N ARG A 357 9.26 -26.03 16.19
CA ARG A 357 10.17 -24.98 16.70
C ARG A 357 9.92 -23.59 16.12
N ASP A 358 9.06 -23.48 15.12
CA ASP A 358 8.85 -22.24 14.39
C ASP A 358 7.43 -22.20 13.80
N THR A 359 7.07 -21.11 13.13
CA THR A 359 5.80 -20.95 12.43
C THR A 359 6.06 -20.46 11.02
N LEU A 360 5.54 -21.17 10.03
CA LEU A 360 5.57 -20.71 8.64
C LEU A 360 4.35 -19.82 8.35
N TRP A 361 4.61 -18.69 7.72
CA TRP A 361 3.60 -17.77 7.20
C TRP A 361 3.61 -17.90 5.67
N LEU A 362 2.58 -18.53 5.09
CA LEU A 362 2.53 -18.80 3.66
C LEU A 362 1.70 -17.73 2.94
N GLU A 363 2.35 -16.97 2.07
CA GLU A 363 1.70 -16.05 1.14
C GLU A 363 1.19 -16.84 -0.08
N ASN A 364 -0.10 -17.18 -0.09
CA ASN A 364 -0.68 -18.07 -1.10
C ASN A 364 -1.08 -17.35 -2.40
N THR A 365 -0.89 -16.04 -2.51
CA THR A 365 -1.23 -15.29 -3.73
C THR A 365 -0.03 -14.96 -4.60
N SER A 366 1.19 -15.14 -4.11
CA SER A 366 2.39 -14.93 -4.90
C SER A 366 2.80 -16.18 -5.65
N SER A 367 3.15 -16.02 -6.93
CA SER A 367 3.71 -17.08 -7.76
C SER A 367 5.23 -17.21 -7.61
N PHE A 368 5.92 -16.29 -6.93
CA PHE A 368 7.39 -16.20 -6.92
C PHE A 368 8.03 -16.03 -5.53
N LEU A 369 7.26 -15.69 -4.49
CA LEU A 369 7.83 -15.52 -3.16
C LEU A 369 8.22 -16.88 -2.54
N PRO A 370 9.33 -16.95 -1.79
CA PRO A 370 9.74 -18.18 -1.11
C PRO A 370 8.76 -18.61 -0.02
N MET A 371 8.74 -19.90 0.26
CA MET A 371 7.97 -20.46 1.37
C MET A 371 8.42 -19.85 2.70
N GLY A 372 7.47 -19.32 3.48
CA GLY A 372 7.74 -18.73 4.80
C GLY A 372 8.26 -17.29 4.78
N TYR A 373 8.39 -16.67 3.60
CA TYR A 373 8.83 -15.27 3.50
C TYR A 373 7.65 -14.30 3.75
N SER A 374 7.67 -13.63 4.90
CA SER A 374 6.80 -12.48 5.18
C SER A 374 7.43 -11.22 4.57
N GLY A 375 7.05 -10.90 3.34
CA GLY A 375 7.57 -9.74 2.62
C GLY A 375 7.03 -8.39 3.09
N SER A 376 7.37 -7.32 2.38
CA SER A 376 6.93 -5.94 2.68
C SER A 376 5.41 -5.80 2.81
N PHE A 377 4.68 -6.64 2.07
CA PHE A 377 3.23 -6.67 2.03
C PHE A 377 2.56 -7.11 3.35
N THR A 378 3.18 -8.00 4.15
CA THR A 378 2.54 -8.62 5.33
C THR A 378 3.37 -8.64 6.63
N GLN A 379 4.68 -8.40 6.58
CA GLN A 379 5.56 -8.37 7.77
C GLN A 379 5.19 -7.32 8.83
N GLY A 380 5.52 -7.56 10.10
CA GLY A 380 5.42 -6.55 11.16
C GLY A 380 4.01 -6.08 11.51
N ARG A 381 3.00 -6.94 11.30
CA ARG A 381 1.58 -6.62 11.43
C ARG A 381 0.88 -7.57 12.40
N LYS A 382 -0.25 -7.13 12.95
CA LYS A 382 -1.18 -8.03 13.63
C LYS A 382 -2.05 -8.76 12.62
N ALA A 383 -2.30 -10.03 12.88
CA ALA A 383 -3.20 -10.87 12.10
C ALA A 383 -4.15 -11.63 13.03
N LEU A 384 -5.30 -12.06 12.51
CA LEU A 384 -6.23 -12.91 13.25
C LEU A 384 -5.96 -14.38 12.91
N LEU A 385 -5.43 -15.16 13.85
CA LEU A 385 -5.36 -16.60 13.68
C LEU A 385 -6.76 -17.18 13.89
N VAL A 386 -7.35 -17.78 12.85
CA VAL A 386 -8.70 -18.36 12.90
C VAL A 386 -8.64 -19.84 13.27
N ASP A 387 -9.24 -20.14 14.42
CA ASP A 387 -9.42 -21.46 15.02
C ASP A 387 -10.84 -21.57 15.60
N GLU A 388 -11.37 -22.80 15.67
CA GLU A 388 -12.75 -23.07 16.12
C GLU A 388 -13.05 -22.48 17.52
N HIS A 389 -12.06 -22.48 18.42
CA HIS A 389 -12.27 -22.06 19.81
C HIS A 389 -11.19 -21.12 20.35
N LYS A 390 -9.97 -21.15 19.79
CA LYS A 390 -8.79 -20.41 20.27
C LYS A 390 -8.35 -19.31 19.31
N SER A 391 -9.29 -18.80 18.52
CA SER A 391 -9.07 -17.64 17.65
C SER A 391 -8.54 -16.46 18.45
N ARG A 392 -7.49 -15.79 17.94
CA ARG A 392 -6.83 -14.67 18.62
C ARG A 392 -5.98 -13.85 17.66
N LEU A 393 -5.71 -12.61 18.04
CA LEU A 393 -4.71 -11.80 17.37
C LEU A 393 -3.30 -12.34 17.66
N ILE A 394 -2.46 -12.32 16.64
CA ILE A 394 -1.06 -12.74 16.66
C ILE A 394 -0.20 -11.67 15.96
N ASP A 395 1.08 -11.62 16.28
CA ASP A 395 2.04 -10.73 15.65
C ASP A 395 2.83 -11.49 14.58
N ILE A 396 2.86 -10.96 13.36
CA ILE A 396 3.75 -11.42 12.30
C ILE A 396 5.12 -10.80 12.53
N PRO A 397 6.22 -11.58 12.46
CA PRO A 397 7.56 -11.06 12.67
C PRO A 397 7.90 -9.87 11.77
N ASP A 398 8.69 -8.94 12.31
CA ASP A 398 9.33 -7.89 11.53
C ASP A 398 10.47 -8.47 10.68
N ILE A 399 10.65 -7.92 9.48
CA ILE A 399 11.82 -8.20 8.66
C ILE A 399 13.06 -7.52 9.27
N LYS A 400 14.14 -8.27 9.41
CA LYS A 400 15.38 -7.75 10.00
C LYS A 400 16.22 -7.01 8.96
N THR A 401 17.11 -6.13 9.43
CA THR A 401 17.98 -5.33 8.55
C THR A 401 18.83 -6.18 7.59
N ASN A 402 19.32 -7.33 8.03
CA ASN A 402 20.10 -8.24 7.18
C ASN A 402 19.25 -8.94 6.10
N GLU A 403 17.94 -9.07 6.31
CA GLU A 403 17.01 -9.68 5.36
C GLU A 403 16.58 -8.71 4.26
N VAL A 404 16.78 -7.40 4.45
CA VAL A 404 16.53 -6.35 3.44
C VAL A 404 17.81 -5.74 2.86
N LEU A 405 18.98 -6.17 3.33
CA LEU A 405 20.27 -5.63 2.87
C LEU A 405 20.46 -5.92 1.39
N THR A 406 20.46 -4.87 0.58
CA THR A 406 20.85 -4.92 -0.83
C THR A 406 22.34 -4.66 -0.94
N GLU A 407 23.02 -5.47 -1.73
CA GLU A 407 24.47 -5.42 -1.92
C GLU A 407 24.79 -5.25 -3.39
N ALA A 408 25.74 -4.38 -3.72
CA ALA A 408 26.14 -4.15 -5.09
C ALA A 408 27.65 -3.98 -5.24
N HIS A 409 28.20 -4.52 -6.32
CA HIS A 409 29.55 -4.27 -6.78
C HIS A 409 29.49 -3.68 -8.19
N TYR A 410 30.18 -2.55 -8.39
CA TYR A 410 30.25 -1.84 -9.66
C TYR A 410 31.71 -1.64 -10.02
N GLN A 411 32.15 -2.21 -11.14
CA GLN A 411 33.47 -1.93 -11.70
C GLN A 411 33.32 -0.93 -12.85
N LEU A 412 34.04 0.18 -12.77
CA LEU A 412 33.91 1.32 -13.66
C LEU A 412 35.17 1.51 -14.49
N GLU A 413 35.00 1.51 -15.80
CA GLU A 413 36.05 1.85 -16.77
C GLU A 413 35.64 3.11 -17.53
N LEU A 414 36.37 4.20 -17.29
CA LEU A 414 36.12 5.49 -17.94
C LEU A 414 36.63 5.46 -19.39
N ASP A 415 35.86 6.00 -20.33
CA ASP A 415 36.30 6.12 -21.72
C ASP A 415 37.20 7.36 -21.98
N GLY A 416 37.60 8.06 -20.91
CA GLY A 416 38.34 9.32 -20.98
C GLY A 416 37.49 10.56 -21.24
N SER A 417 36.15 10.42 -21.31
CA SER A 417 35.17 11.50 -21.43
C SER A 417 34.24 11.54 -20.20
N ASN A 418 32.93 11.76 -20.40
CA ASN A 418 31.90 11.76 -19.36
C ASN A 418 31.21 10.41 -19.15
N LYS A 419 31.61 9.38 -19.91
CA LYS A 419 30.97 8.07 -19.94
C LYS A 419 31.85 7.00 -19.28
N ALA A 420 31.19 5.91 -18.89
CA ALA A 420 31.87 4.72 -18.41
C ALA A 420 31.16 3.46 -18.91
N GLU A 421 31.94 2.42 -19.16
CA GLU A 421 31.42 1.07 -19.13
C GLU A 421 31.40 0.60 -17.67
N VAL A 422 30.29 0.02 -17.24
CA VAL A 422 30.12 -0.46 -15.87
C VAL A 422 29.73 -1.92 -15.90
N LEU A 423 30.56 -2.76 -15.30
CA LEU A 423 30.18 -4.11 -14.92
C LEU A 423 29.53 -4.03 -13.55
N PHE A 424 28.37 -4.66 -13.40
CA PHE A 424 27.63 -4.63 -12.14
C PHE A 424 27.29 -6.05 -11.68
N GLU A 425 27.29 -6.23 -10.37
CA GLU A 425 26.78 -7.41 -9.67
C GLU A 425 25.93 -6.92 -8.51
N ASN A 426 24.62 -7.17 -8.55
CA ASN A 426 23.69 -6.75 -7.51
C ASN A 426 23.00 -7.95 -6.90
N ILE A 427 22.84 -7.94 -5.58
CA ILE A 427 21.97 -8.84 -4.82
C ILE A 427 20.89 -7.98 -4.18
N PHE A 428 19.70 -8.01 -4.78
CA PHE A 428 18.53 -7.31 -4.26
C PHE A 428 17.79 -8.20 -3.26
N ARG A 429 17.33 -7.59 -2.16
CA ARG A 429 16.51 -8.21 -1.11
C ARG A 429 15.32 -7.31 -0.75
N GLY A 430 14.43 -7.79 0.12
CA GLY A 430 13.26 -7.03 0.55
C GLY A 430 12.36 -6.59 -0.61
N LYS A 431 11.90 -5.33 -0.58
CA LYS A 431 10.97 -4.78 -1.59
C LYS A 431 11.51 -4.85 -3.02
N GLU A 432 12.81 -4.64 -3.23
CA GLU A 432 13.37 -4.69 -4.58
C GLU A 432 13.46 -6.13 -5.10
N PHE A 433 13.70 -7.11 -4.23
CA PHE A 433 13.55 -8.52 -4.60
C PHE A 433 12.12 -8.84 -5.04
N GLU A 434 11.12 -8.39 -4.27
CA GLU A 434 9.70 -8.63 -4.57
C GLU A 434 9.31 -8.02 -5.92
N ASN A 435 9.67 -6.76 -6.15
CA ASN A 435 9.34 -6.04 -7.38
C ASN A 435 10.07 -6.63 -8.59
N LEU A 436 11.38 -6.87 -8.51
CA LEU A 436 12.13 -7.46 -9.63
C LEU A 436 11.63 -8.87 -9.96
N SER A 437 11.29 -9.68 -8.96
CA SER A 437 10.70 -11.01 -9.17
C SER A 437 9.34 -10.92 -9.86
N TYR A 438 8.50 -9.95 -9.46
CA TYR A 438 7.24 -9.67 -10.16
C TYR A 438 7.48 -9.27 -11.61
N PHE A 439 8.40 -8.33 -11.89
CA PHE A 439 8.72 -7.95 -13.27
C PHE A 439 9.32 -9.11 -14.07
N GLN A 440 10.12 -9.97 -13.46
CA GLN A 440 10.71 -11.14 -14.12
C GLN A 440 9.65 -12.18 -14.48
N LYS A 441 8.66 -12.40 -13.61
CA LYS A 441 7.64 -13.45 -13.81
C LYS A 441 6.43 -12.94 -14.60
N GLU A 442 5.90 -11.78 -14.23
CA GLU A 442 4.59 -11.29 -14.68
C GLU A 442 4.68 -10.11 -15.67
N ARG A 443 5.79 -9.35 -15.70
CA ARG A 443 5.95 -8.15 -16.57
C ARG A 443 7.30 -8.07 -17.28
N ARG A 444 7.71 -9.17 -17.93
CA ARG A 444 9.05 -9.35 -18.53
C ARG A 444 9.52 -8.20 -19.42
N SER A 445 8.63 -7.62 -20.23
CA SER A 445 8.94 -6.52 -21.15
C SER A 445 9.34 -5.21 -20.44
N SER A 446 8.99 -5.06 -19.17
CA SER A 446 9.32 -3.87 -18.36
C SER A 446 10.47 -4.12 -17.38
N PHE A 447 10.98 -5.35 -17.29
CA PHE A 447 12.04 -5.71 -16.34
C PHE A 447 13.30 -4.85 -16.54
N ASP A 448 13.76 -4.66 -17.78
CA ASP A 448 14.99 -3.90 -18.05
C ASP A 448 14.88 -2.43 -17.68
N ARG A 449 13.73 -1.84 -17.95
CA ARG A 449 13.44 -0.47 -17.54
C ARG A 449 13.42 -0.34 -16.01
N TYR A 450 12.79 -1.29 -15.33
CA TYR A 450 12.74 -1.29 -13.87
C TYR A 450 14.13 -1.52 -13.27
N LEU A 451 14.91 -2.48 -13.79
CA LEU A 451 16.29 -2.72 -13.36
C LEU A 451 17.16 -1.47 -13.52
N LEU A 452 17.12 -0.82 -14.69
CA LEU A 452 17.88 0.41 -14.94
C LEU A 452 17.52 1.55 -13.97
N ASP A 453 16.24 1.66 -13.56
CA ASP A 453 15.80 2.62 -12.54
C ASP A 453 16.36 2.32 -11.14
N LYS A 454 16.73 1.06 -10.87
CA LYS A 454 17.34 0.64 -9.59
C LYS A 454 18.86 0.67 -9.59
N LEU A 455 19.49 0.73 -10.76
CA LEU A 455 20.92 0.99 -10.85
C LEU A 455 21.19 2.48 -10.60
N PRO A 456 22.29 2.83 -9.92
CA PRO A 456 22.52 4.20 -9.49
C PRO A 456 23.04 5.12 -10.61
N PHE A 457 22.99 4.69 -11.88
CA PHE A 457 23.56 5.40 -13.01
C PHE A 457 22.47 6.05 -13.86
N LEU A 458 22.37 7.38 -13.77
CA LEU A 458 21.45 8.17 -14.56
C LEU A 458 21.77 8.09 -16.06
N ASN A 459 20.72 8.09 -16.89
CA ASN A 459 20.84 8.07 -18.36
C ASN A 459 21.71 6.92 -18.88
N SER A 460 21.61 5.73 -18.28
CA SER A 460 22.39 4.56 -18.68
C SER A 460 21.68 3.69 -19.71
N GLU A 461 22.47 2.96 -20.49
CA GLU A 461 22.03 1.97 -21.47
C GLU A 461 22.42 0.56 -20.99
N LEU A 462 21.46 -0.37 -20.95
CA LEU A 462 21.75 -1.77 -20.62
C LEU A 462 22.37 -2.48 -21.83
N ILE A 463 23.58 -3.02 -21.66
CA ILE A 463 24.29 -3.78 -22.70
C ILE A 463 24.00 -5.27 -22.56
N SER A 464 24.13 -5.80 -21.34
CA SER A 464 23.87 -7.20 -21.05
C SER A 464 23.43 -7.39 -19.60
N LYS A 465 22.72 -8.50 -19.34
CA LYS A 465 22.35 -8.94 -17.99
C LYS A 465 22.31 -10.47 -17.90
N GLU A 466 22.53 -10.97 -16.71
CA GLU A 466 22.23 -12.33 -16.29
C GLU A 466 21.50 -12.25 -14.93
N ILE A 467 20.48 -13.09 -14.76
CA ILE A 467 19.68 -13.13 -13.53
C ILE A 467 19.93 -14.47 -12.85
N LYS A 468 20.34 -14.41 -11.57
CA LYS A 468 20.56 -15.57 -10.71
C LYS A 468 19.58 -15.53 -9.54
N THR A 469 18.64 -16.47 -9.53
CA THR A 469 17.64 -16.60 -8.47
C THR A 469 17.61 -18.01 -7.91
N ASP A 470 17.20 -18.13 -6.65
CA ASP A 470 16.79 -19.38 -6.03
C ASP A 470 15.40 -19.16 -5.43
N ARG A 471 14.41 -19.93 -5.90
CA ARG A 471 13.01 -19.80 -5.44
C ARG A 471 12.85 -20.07 -3.94
N SER A 472 13.79 -20.75 -3.31
CA SER A 472 13.77 -21.02 -1.87
C SER A 472 14.32 -19.87 -1.02
N LEU A 473 14.92 -18.84 -1.64
CA LEU A 473 15.61 -17.76 -0.94
C LEU A 473 15.07 -16.37 -1.33
N PRO A 474 14.98 -15.41 -0.38
CA PRO A 474 14.38 -14.10 -0.64
C PRO A 474 15.38 -13.11 -1.24
N TYR A 475 16.00 -13.47 -2.37
CA TYR A 475 16.89 -12.57 -3.11
C TYR A 475 16.79 -12.76 -4.63
N ILE A 476 17.20 -11.72 -5.37
CA ILE A 476 17.44 -11.79 -6.81
C ILE A 476 18.80 -11.18 -7.12
N GLY A 477 19.69 -12.02 -7.66
CA GLY A 477 20.99 -11.62 -8.16
C GLY A 477 20.87 -11.15 -9.60
N VAL A 478 21.44 -10.01 -9.93
CA VAL A 478 21.55 -9.53 -11.32
C VAL A 478 22.97 -9.07 -11.57
N THR A 479 23.62 -9.72 -12.52
CA THR A 479 24.94 -9.30 -13.03
C THR A 479 24.80 -8.79 -14.45
N GLY A 480 25.71 -7.94 -14.91
CA GLY A 480 25.62 -7.43 -16.27
C GLY A 480 26.57 -6.30 -16.59
N LYS A 481 26.32 -5.68 -17.75
CA LYS A 481 27.07 -4.53 -18.25
C LYS A 481 26.11 -3.43 -18.65
N ILE A 482 26.43 -2.19 -18.27
CA ILE A 482 25.77 -0.98 -18.76
C ILE A 482 26.79 -0.01 -19.35
N ARG A 483 26.29 0.94 -20.14
CA ARG A 483 27.01 2.18 -20.48
C ARG A 483 26.39 3.34 -19.70
N ALA A 484 27.13 3.89 -18.76
CA ALA A 484 26.73 5.09 -18.04
C ALA A 484 27.15 6.33 -18.84
N ASN A 485 26.20 7.20 -19.21
CA ASN A 485 26.49 8.36 -20.06
C ASN A 485 26.83 9.64 -19.28
N SER A 486 26.76 9.62 -17.96
CA SER A 486 26.94 10.80 -17.11
C SER A 486 27.46 10.42 -15.72
N ILE A 487 28.73 10.05 -15.64
CA ILE A 487 29.40 9.70 -14.36
C ILE A 487 30.67 10.51 -14.09
N ALA A 488 31.31 11.00 -15.15
CA ALA A 488 32.51 11.79 -15.07
C ALA A 488 32.32 13.15 -15.75
N ARG A 489 33.11 14.14 -15.36
CA ARG A 489 33.19 15.43 -16.03
C ARG A 489 34.64 15.89 -16.08
N SER A 490 35.13 16.19 -17.29
CA SER A 490 36.44 16.81 -17.46
C SER A 490 36.40 18.30 -17.10
N LEU A 491 37.36 18.75 -16.28
CA LEU A 491 37.58 20.14 -15.89
C LEU A 491 39.07 20.46 -16.05
N GLY A 492 39.46 21.04 -17.19
CA GLY A 492 40.86 21.30 -17.50
C GLY A 492 41.69 20.00 -17.58
N ASN A 493 42.66 19.85 -16.68
CA ASN A 493 43.52 18.66 -16.58
C ASN A 493 42.98 17.59 -15.63
N GLU A 494 41.80 17.80 -15.05
CA GLU A 494 41.18 16.90 -14.08
C GLU A 494 39.94 16.22 -14.66
N ILE A 495 39.66 15.01 -14.19
CA ILE A 495 38.39 14.32 -14.37
C ILE A 495 37.76 14.18 -12.99
N MET A 496 36.55 14.72 -12.85
CA MET A 496 35.75 14.57 -11.66
C MET A 496 34.81 13.38 -11.84
N VAL A 497 34.94 12.35 -11.02
CA VAL A 497 34.06 11.17 -10.99
C VAL A 497 33.15 11.30 -9.79
N ALA A 498 31.84 11.31 -10.01
CA ALA A 498 30.87 11.36 -8.93
C ALA A 498 30.43 9.94 -8.57
N ILE A 499 30.63 9.53 -7.32
CA ILE A 499 30.00 8.31 -6.82
C ILE A 499 28.50 8.60 -6.64
N PRO A 500 27.62 7.84 -7.30
CA PRO A 500 26.20 8.10 -7.19
C PRO A 500 25.68 7.99 -5.75
N PRO A 501 24.79 8.89 -5.32
CA PRO A 501 24.13 8.78 -4.02
C PRO A 501 23.13 7.61 -4.01
N ILE A 502 22.88 7.06 -2.83
CA ILE A 502 21.77 6.15 -2.58
C ILE A 502 20.47 6.99 -2.54
N PRO A 503 19.50 6.71 -3.41
CA PRO A 503 18.29 7.52 -3.51
C PRO A 503 17.46 7.40 -2.23
N LEU A 504 17.00 8.54 -1.72
CA LEU A 504 16.06 8.61 -0.62
C LEU A 504 14.93 9.61 -0.97
N PRO A 505 13.68 9.40 -0.52
CA PRO A 505 12.57 10.28 -0.87
C PRO A 505 12.76 11.71 -0.33
N PRO A 506 12.41 12.78 -1.04
CA PRO A 506 12.52 14.13 -0.48
C PRO A 506 11.58 14.27 0.73
N ILE A 507 12.10 14.79 1.85
CA ILE A 507 11.31 15.08 3.06
C ILE A 507 10.91 16.56 3.14
N GLU A 508 9.85 16.85 3.87
CA GLU A 508 9.32 18.19 4.06
C GLU A 508 10.26 19.06 4.93
N GLY A 509 10.31 20.37 4.66
CA GLY A 509 11.03 21.30 5.55
C GLY A 509 10.35 21.41 6.93
N LEU A 510 11.10 21.86 7.94
CA LEU A 510 10.63 21.98 9.33
C LEU A 510 9.28 22.70 9.47
N ASN A 511 9.04 23.77 8.71
CA ASN A 511 7.81 24.57 8.78
C ASN A 511 6.68 24.04 7.88
N LYS A 512 6.91 22.95 7.14
CA LYS A 512 5.95 22.35 6.21
C LYS A 512 5.41 21.02 6.70
N ARG A 513 6.14 20.32 7.56
CA ARG A 513 5.74 19.02 8.11
C ARG A 513 4.56 19.19 9.06
N THR A 514 3.55 18.35 8.88
CA THR A 514 2.34 18.33 9.71
C THR A 514 2.08 16.97 10.37
N THR A 515 2.76 15.91 9.91
CA THR A 515 2.57 14.54 10.41
C THR A 515 3.81 14.01 11.13
N SER A 516 3.63 12.99 11.98
CA SER A 516 4.76 12.20 12.50
C SER A 516 5.50 11.48 11.37
N VAL A 517 6.74 11.06 11.62
CA VAL A 517 7.51 10.19 10.71
C VAL A 517 7.35 8.74 11.15
N ARG A 518 7.08 7.86 10.20
CA ARG A 518 6.94 6.42 10.38
C ARG A 518 7.71 5.70 9.28
N ILE A 519 8.80 5.06 9.67
CA ILE A 519 9.60 4.17 8.83
C ILE A 519 9.17 2.75 9.21
N ASP A 520 8.34 2.15 8.37
CA ASP A 520 7.65 0.88 8.67
C ASP A 520 8.59 -0.33 8.67
N TYR A 521 9.68 -0.28 7.88
CA TYR A 521 10.70 -1.31 7.79
C TYR A 521 12.08 -0.70 7.53
N PRO A 522 13.16 -1.37 7.96
CA PRO A 522 14.51 -0.86 7.74
C PRO A 522 14.85 -0.77 6.25
N ILE A 523 15.74 0.17 5.91
CA ILE A 523 16.42 0.25 4.61
C ILE A 523 17.89 -0.04 4.85
N ALA A 524 18.50 -0.92 4.07
CA ALA A 524 19.91 -1.24 4.18
C ALA A 524 20.53 -1.47 2.80
N VAL A 525 21.60 -0.74 2.51
CA VAL A 525 22.30 -0.77 1.23
C VAL A 525 23.80 -0.78 1.48
N ASN A 526 24.52 -1.64 0.76
CA ASN A 526 25.98 -1.70 0.74
C ASN A 526 26.47 -1.74 -0.71
N ASN A 527 27.02 -0.64 -1.19
CA ASN A 527 27.57 -0.53 -2.55
C ASN A 527 29.09 -0.44 -2.50
N SER A 528 29.76 -1.20 -3.35
CA SER A 528 31.19 -1.09 -3.62
C SER A 528 31.38 -0.61 -5.05
N PHE A 529 32.10 0.49 -5.24
CA PHE A 529 32.49 1.01 -6.55
C PHE A 529 34.00 0.84 -6.71
N GLU A 530 34.42 0.15 -7.77
CA GLU A 530 35.82 -0.04 -8.13
C GLU A 530 36.12 0.73 -9.41
N LEU A 531 36.82 1.85 -9.26
CA LEU A 531 37.26 2.69 -10.37
C LEU A 531 38.65 2.25 -10.82
N ILE A 532 38.78 1.85 -12.09
CA ILE A 532 40.07 1.56 -12.72
C ILE A 532 40.72 2.90 -13.08
N ILE A 533 41.91 3.16 -12.55
CA ILE A 533 42.65 4.40 -12.78
C ILE A 533 43.61 4.16 -13.93
N ASP A 534 43.40 4.88 -15.05
CA ASP A 534 44.38 4.89 -16.15
C ASP A 534 45.71 5.46 -15.62
N PRO A 535 46.87 4.81 -15.87
CA PRO A 535 48.18 5.21 -15.36
C PRO A 535 48.55 6.67 -15.61
N LYS A 536 47.94 7.32 -16.61
CA LYS A 536 48.17 8.75 -16.90
C LYS A 536 47.49 9.70 -15.91
N TYR A 537 46.73 9.21 -14.92
CA TYR A 537 46.10 10.03 -13.89
C TYR A 537 46.62 9.70 -12.49
N ASN A 538 46.69 10.73 -11.64
CA ASN A 538 46.90 10.60 -10.20
C ASN A 538 45.59 10.89 -9.47
N LEU A 539 45.31 10.11 -8.42
CA LEU A 539 44.20 10.36 -7.49
C LEU A 539 44.57 11.52 -6.55
N GLN A 540 43.67 12.51 -6.41
CA GLN A 540 43.91 13.68 -5.57
C GLN A 540 43.07 13.74 -4.29
N ALA A 541 42.16 12.80 -4.05
CA ALA A 541 41.30 12.82 -2.87
C ALA A 541 40.97 11.41 -2.35
N GLU A 542 41.18 11.22 -1.05
CA GLU A 542 40.52 10.16 -0.27
C GLU A 542 39.22 10.73 0.28
N VAL A 543 38.13 9.98 0.12
CA VAL A 543 36.83 10.33 0.67
C VAL A 543 36.54 9.38 1.83
N SER A 544 36.46 9.93 3.03
CA SER A 544 35.86 9.24 4.17
C SER A 544 34.94 10.18 4.92
N ASN A 545 33.71 9.74 5.16
CA ASN A 545 32.83 10.40 6.10
C ASN A 545 31.86 9.39 6.72
N GLU A 546 31.33 9.76 7.88
CA GLU A 546 30.33 8.97 8.58
C GLU A 546 29.28 9.90 9.19
N VAL A 547 28.03 9.44 9.15
CA VAL A 547 26.90 10.04 9.84
C VAL A 547 26.21 8.94 10.63
N LYS A 548 25.94 9.17 11.91
CA LYS A 548 25.26 8.21 12.79
C LYS A 548 24.22 8.93 13.63
N SER A 549 23.08 8.29 13.84
CA SER A 549 22.03 8.72 14.76
C SER A 549 21.22 7.53 15.26
N LYS A 550 20.23 7.77 16.13
CA LYS A 550 19.24 6.76 16.51
C LYS A 550 18.41 6.25 15.31
N PHE A 551 18.25 7.08 14.27
CA PHE A 551 17.47 6.76 13.08
C PHE A 551 18.22 5.91 12.06
N GLY A 552 19.56 5.86 12.12
CA GLY A 552 20.34 5.13 11.14
C GLY A 552 21.79 5.57 11.04
N SER A 553 22.44 5.15 9.96
CA SER A 553 23.84 5.45 9.68
C SER A 553 24.14 5.54 8.19
N TYR A 554 25.14 6.33 7.85
CA TYR A 554 25.78 6.36 6.55
C TYR A 554 27.28 6.38 6.72
N SER A 555 28.00 5.66 5.88
CA SER A 555 29.46 5.75 5.81
C SER A 555 29.92 5.61 4.37
N VAL A 556 30.89 6.42 3.99
CA VAL A 556 31.69 6.23 2.78
C VAL A 556 33.14 6.06 3.19
N ASN A 557 33.82 5.06 2.65
CA ASN A 557 35.25 4.83 2.84
C ASN A 557 35.90 4.57 1.49
N THR A 558 37.14 5.03 1.33
CA THR A 558 37.95 4.82 0.14
C THR A 558 39.20 4.02 0.48
N GLU A 559 39.58 3.13 -0.41
CA GLU A 559 40.82 2.36 -0.34
C GLU A 559 41.51 2.46 -1.71
N VAL A 560 42.77 2.88 -1.69
CA VAL A 560 43.55 3.13 -2.91
C VAL A 560 44.63 2.06 -3.04
N ASN A 561 44.60 1.35 -4.16
CA ASN A 561 45.68 0.50 -4.63
C ASN A 561 46.31 1.12 -5.88
N SER A 562 47.50 0.65 -6.28
CA SER A 562 48.33 1.29 -7.33
C SER A 562 47.61 1.65 -8.64
N ASP A 563 46.58 0.89 -9.04
CA ASP A 563 45.81 1.03 -10.28
C ASP A 563 44.29 1.16 -10.05
N ARG A 564 43.83 1.14 -8.79
CA ARG A 564 42.38 1.08 -8.47
C ARG A 564 42.02 1.90 -7.25
N LEU A 565 40.85 2.54 -7.34
CA LEU A 565 40.18 3.13 -6.19
C LEU A 565 38.91 2.33 -5.88
N LYS A 566 38.85 1.76 -4.69
CA LYS A 566 37.63 1.14 -4.15
C LYS A 566 36.92 2.14 -3.26
N VAL A 567 35.61 2.29 -3.43
CA VAL A 567 34.74 3.12 -2.61
C VAL A 567 33.62 2.25 -2.03
N GLU A 568 33.59 2.09 -0.72
CA GLU A 568 32.49 1.43 -0.02
C GLU A 568 31.51 2.46 0.52
N VAL A 569 30.24 2.35 0.14
CA VAL A 569 29.14 3.20 0.60
C VAL A 569 28.10 2.33 1.29
N LYS A 570 27.86 2.61 2.58
CA LYS A 570 26.88 1.89 3.40
C LYS A 570 25.83 2.87 3.89
N LEU A 571 24.55 2.55 3.71
CA LEU A 571 23.43 3.30 4.25
C LEU A 571 22.50 2.35 5.00
N ARG A 572 22.10 2.77 6.20
CA ARG A 572 21.09 2.11 7.01
C ARG A 572 20.10 3.14 7.53
N LEU A 573 18.82 2.90 7.30
CA LEU A 573 17.72 3.59 7.97
C LEU A 573 16.98 2.55 8.81
N ASN A 574 16.80 2.81 10.10
CA ASN A 574 16.12 1.90 11.02
C ASN A 574 14.60 2.08 10.92
N LYS A 575 13.85 1.01 11.20
CA LYS A 575 12.42 1.11 11.55
C LYS A 575 12.27 2.09 12.72
N ALA A 576 11.39 3.08 12.61
CA ALA A 576 11.24 4.13 13.60
C ALA A 576 9.85 4.77 13.54
N GLU A 577 9.32 5.14 14.71
CA GLU A 577 8.23 6.09 14.86
C GLU A 577 8.81 7.35 15.51
N VAL A 578 8.70 8.50 14.84
CA VAL A 578 9.21 9.79 15.32
C VAL A 578 8.03 10.75 15.46
N PRO A 579 7.65 11.14 16.68
CA PRO A 579 6.61 12.14 16.90
C PRO A 579 6.95 13.46 16.20
N LEU A 580 5.93 14.23 15.81
CA LEU A 580 6.12 15.53 15.14
C LEU A 580 7.03 16.48 15.95
N ALA A 581 6.95 16.42 17.29
CA ALA A 581 7.80 17.21 18.19
C ALA A 581 9.30 16.90 18.06
N GLU A 582 9.67 15.69 17.63
CA GLU A 582 11.05 15.25 17.41
C GLU A 582 11.48 15.34 15.94
N TYR A 583 10.63 15.87 15.06
CA TYR A 583 10.91 15.93 13.62
C TYR A 583 12.21 16.66 13.29
N LYS A 584 12.58 17.68 14.08
CA LYS A 584 13.83 18.41 13.89
C LYS A 584 15.06 17.49 13.95
N GLU A 585 15.11 16.55 14.89
CA GLU A 585 16.24 15.62 15.01
C GLU A 585 16.33 14.72 13.78
N PHE A 586 15.19 14.24 13.28
CA PHE A 586 15.13 13.42 12.07
C PHE A 586 15.54 14.22 10.83
N PHE A 587 15.05 15.45 10.70
CA PHE A 587 15.39 16.36 9.61
C PHE A 587 16.89 16.67 9.58
N ASP A 588 17.49 17.02 10.72
CA ASP A 588 18.93 17.31 10.84
C ASP A 588 19.79 16.09 10.43
N PHE A 589 19.40 14.88 10.88
CA PHE A 589 20.03 13.64 10.44
C PHE A 589 19.91 13.45 8.92
N TYR A 590 18.72 13.67 8.35
CA TYR A 590 18.46 13.48 6.93
C TYR A 590 19.24 14.46 6.04
N GLU A 591 19.35 15.72 6.45
CA GLU A 591 20.17 16.71 5.75
C GLU A 591 21.67 16.41 5.90
N ALA A 592 22.12 15.90 7.06
CA ALA A 592 23.48 15.40 7.23
C ALA A 592 23.78 14.22 6.29
N LEU A 593 22.83 13.29 6.10
CA LEU A 593 22.94 12.20 5.12
C LEU A 593 23.10 12.75 3.69
N LYS A 594 22.26 13.70 3.27
CA LYS A 594 22.37 14.30 1.93
C LYS A 594 23.70 15.02 1.71
N LEU A 595 24.15 15.78 2.71
CA LEU A 595 25.43 16.49 2.67
C LEU A 595 26.62 15.51 2.64
N ALA A 596 26.54 14.41 3.39
CA ALA A 596 27.54 13.37 3.38
C ALA A 596 27.64 12.67 2.02
N GLN A 597 26.49 12.42 1.37
CA GLN A 597 26.43 11.84 0.03
C GLN A 597 26.94 12.78 -1.07
N SER A 598 26.79 14.10 -0.92
CA SER A 598 27.30 15.06 -1.91
C SER A 598 28.82 15.27 -1.86
N LYS A 599 29.48 14.83 -0.79
CA LYS A 599 30.94 14.91 -0.59
C LYS A 599 31.69 13.68 -1.14
N THR A 600 31.16 13.02 -2.17
CA THR A 600 31.70 11.78 -2.76
C THR A 600 32.28 11.99 -4.16
N LEU A 601 32.76 13.21 -4.44
CA LEU A 601 33.38 13.58 -5.70
C LEU A 601 34.88 13.25 -5.68
N ILE A 602 35.32 12.46 -6.64
CA ILE A 602 36.71 12.01 -6.78
C ILE A 602 37.38 12.80 -7.91
N ALA A 603 38.56 13.36 -7.65
CA ALA A 603 39.36 14.08 -8.64
C ALA A 603 40.54 13.21 -9.12
N LEU A 604 40.63 13.03 -10.44
CA LEU A 604 41.74 12.39 -11.14
C LEU A 604 42.49 13.43 -11.97
N SER A 605 43.74 13.74 -11.65
CA SER A 605 44.54 14.73 -12.38
C SER A 605 45.50 14.07 -13.35
N LYS A 606 45.59 14.55 -14.59
CA LYS A 606 46.58 14.06 -15.55
C LYS A 606 48.01 14.26 -15.02
N GLN A 607 48.82 13.23 -15.14
CA GLN A 607 50.27 13.31 -14.99
C GLN A 607 50.82 14.28 -16.04
N LYS A 608 51.78 15.12 -15.63
CA LYS A 608 52.42 16.13 -16.47
C LYS A 608 53.40 15.51 -17.46
#